data_AF-A0A351G744-F1
#
_entry.id   AF-A0A351G744-F1
#
_cell.length_a   1.000
_cell.length_b   1.000
_cell.length_c   1.000
_cell.angle_alpha   90.00
_cell.angle_beta   90.00
_cell.angle_gamma   90.00
#
_symmetry.space_group_name_H-M   'P 1'
#
loop_
_entity.id
_entity.type
_entity.pdbx_description
1 polymer ?
#
loop_
_entity_poly.entity_id
_entity_poly.type
_entity_poly.pdbx_seq_one_letter_code
_entity_poly.pdbx_strand_id
1 'polypeptide(L)'
;MNKKKMGGQSEAKVAERVEALLKKMSIAEKVGQLTQVGGADWNRGPKPEDVIRKGGAGSVLWLNNTNKFNVLQKIAVEESPSGIPLLFALDVIHGYRTIFPVPLGM
;
A
#
# COMPACT_ATOMS: atom_id res chain seq x y z
N MET A 1 -30.51 -15.80 -16.31
CA MET A 1 -29.51 -15.49 -15.25
C MET A 1 -28.68 -14.29 -15.68
N ASN A 2 -28.95 -13.12 -15.10
CA ASN A 2 -28.24 -11.87 -15.41
C ASN A 2 -26.81 -11.95 -14.86
N LYS A 3 -25.81 -12.09 -15.75
CA LYS A 3 -24.40 -11.83 -15.40
C LYS A 3 -24.26 -10.33 -15.11
N LYS A 4 -24.26 -9.98 -13.83
CA LYS A 4 -23.89 -8.64 -13.36
C LYS A 4 -22.43 -8.42 -13.78
N LYS A 5 -22.21 -7.77 -14.92
CA LYS A 5 -20.87 -7.30 -15.33
C LYS A 5 -20.34 -6.46 -14.17
N MET A 6 -19.26 -6.89 -13.53
CA MET A 6 -18.48 -5.99 -12.67
C MET A 6 -17.94 -4.90 -13.59
N GLY A 7 -18.64 -3.77 -13.64
CA GLY A 7 -18.27 -2.63 -14.45
C GLY A 7 -17.00 -1.99 -13.88
N GLY A 8 -15.84 -2.42 -14.35
CA GLY A 8 -14.61 -1.66 -14.17
C GLY A 8 -14.79 -0.26 -14.74
N GLN A 9 -14.34 0.77 -14.02
CA GLN A 9 -14.37 2.13 -14.54
C GLN A 9 -13.45 2.23 -15.77
N SER A 10 -13.84 3.03 -16.77
CA SER A 10 -12.96 3.30 -17.91
C SER A 10 -11.68 3.99 -17.45
N GLU A 11 -10.58 3.77 -18.16
CA GLU A 11 -9.27 4.39 -17.87
C GLU A 11 -9.38 5.91 -17.77
N ALA A 12 -10.17 6.54 -18.65
CA ALA A 12 -10.42 7.98 -18.63
C ALA A 12 -11.03 8.44 -17.30
N LYS A 13 -11.99 7.67 -16.73
CA LYS A 13 -12.63 8.00 -15.46
C LYS A 13 -11.69 7.78 -14.27
N VAL A 14 -10.82 6.77 -14.34
CA VAL A 14 -9.76 6.57 -13.34
C VAL A 14 -8.76 7.73 -13.38
N ALA A 15 -8.31 8.11 -14.57
CA ALA A 15 -7.37 9.22 -14.76
C ALA A 15 -7.92 10.55 -14.23
N GLU A 16 -9.19 10.86 -14.51
CA GLU A 16 -9.87 12.06 -13.99
C GLU A 16 -9.88 12.08 -12.45
N ARG A 17 -10.21 10.95 -11.82
CA ARG A 17 -10.22 10.84 -10.36
C ARG A 17 -8.83 10.98 -9.75
N VAL A 18 -7.82 10.37 -10.38
CA VAL A 18 -6.41 10.47 -9.96
C VAL A 18 -5.95 11.92 -10.07
N GLU A 19 -6.24 12.60 -11.18
CA GLU A 19 -5.88 14.01 -11.37
C GLU A 19 -6.54 14.91 -10.33
N ALA A 20 -7.83 14.70 -10.04
CA ALA A 20 -8.54 15.42 -9.00
C ALA A 20 -7.96 15.18 -7.59
N LEU A 21 -7.41 14.00 -7.31
CA LEU A 21 -6.73 13.68 -6.06
C LEU A 21 -5.36 14.35 -6.00
N LEU A 22 -4.54 14.21 -7.04
CA LEU A 22 -3.19 14.80 -7.12
C LEU A 22 -3.20 16.32 -6.99
N LYS A 23 -4.27 16.99 -7.45
CA LYS A 23 -4.45 18.44 -7.29
C LYS A 23 -4.65 18.88 -5.83
N LYS A 24 -5.15 18.01 -4.97
CA LYS A 24 -5.40 18.31 -3.54
C LYS A 24 -4.18 18.03 -2.66
N MET A 25 -3.21 17.29 -3.17
CA MET A 25 -2.04 16.87 -2.41
C MET A 25 -0.94 17.94 -2.41
N SER A 26 -0.31 18.11 -1.26
CA SER A 26 0.95 18.82 -1.14
C SER A 26 2.10 18.08 -1.85
N ILE A 27 3.21 18.77 -2.10
CA ILE A 27 4.42 18.13 -2.65
C ILE A 27 4.94 17.05 -1.69
N ALA A 28 4.91 17.30 -0.39
CA ALA A 28 5.35 16.33 0.62
C ALA A 28 4.54 15.03 0.57
N GLU A 29 3.22 15.10 0.45
CA GLU A 29 2.37 13.91 0.31
C GLU A 29 2.63 13.16 -1.01
N LYS A 30 2.89 13.88 -2.11
CA LYS A 30 3.26 13.26 -3.39
C LYS A 30 4.56 12.48 -3.29
N VAL A 31 5.57 13.04 -2.60
CA VAL A 31 6.82 12.33 -2.29
C VAL A 31 6.54 11.12 -1.39
N GLY A 32 5.63 11.26 -0.43
CA GLY A 32 5.17 10.15 0.41
C GLY A 32 4.60 8.99 -0.39
N GLN A 33 3.81 9.24 -1.45
CA GLN A 33 3.30 8.17 -2.32
C GLN A 33 4.40 7.39 -3.05
N LEU A 34 5.55 8.01 -3.30
CA LEU A 34 6.72 7.37 -3.92
C LEU A 34 7.61 6.64 -2.89
N THR A 35 7.25 6.68 -1.62
CA THR A 35 8.05 6.14 -0.52
C THR A 35 7.51 4.78 -0.06
N GLN A 36 8.41 3.81 0.05
CA GLN A 36 8.16 2.51 0.67
C GLN A 36 8.83 2.45 2.04
N VAL A 37 8.06 2.19 3.09
CA VAL A 37 8.58 2.11 4.47
C VAL A 37 8.71 0.65 4.93
N GLY A 38 9.63 0.39 5.86
CA GLY A 38 9.77 -0.93 6.48
C GLY A 38 8.81 -1.11 7.65
N GLY A 39 8.03 -2.19 7.63
CA GLY A 39 7.09 -2.56 8.70
C GLY A 39 7.62 -3.58 9.71
N ALA A 40 8.87 -4.03 9.55
CA ALA A 40 9.49 -5.00 10.45
C ALA A 40 9.95 -4.37 11.78
N ASP A 41 9.87 -5.13 12.87
CA ASP A 41 10.26 -4.65 14.21
C ASP A 41 11.77 -4.36 14.34
N TRP A 42 12.60 -4.97 13.50
CA TRP A 42 14.04 -4.71 13.45
C TRP A 42 14.42 -3.48 12.62
N ASN A 43 13.44 -2.83 11.96
CA ASN A 43 13.68 -1.61 11.21
C ASN A 43 14.11 -0.48 12.16
N ARG A 44 15.32 0.07 11.96
CA ARG A 44 15.88 1.15 12.81
C ARG A 44 15.37 2.54 12.44
N GLY A 45 14.58 2.65 11.36
CA GLY A 45 13.98 3.90 10.92
C GLY A 45 12.83 4.37 11.82
N PRO A 46 12.17 5.48 11.43
CA PRO A 46 10.95 5.94 12.09
C PRO A 46 9.89 4.83 12.11
N LYS A 47 9.04 4.85 13.15
CA LYS A 47 7.91 3.93 13.24
C LYS A 47 6.97 4.14 12.04
N PRO A 48 6.55 3.07 11.35
CA PRO A 48 5.71 3.20 10.15
C PRO A 48 4.39 3.91 10.45
N GLU A 49 3.79 3.71 11.62
CA GLU A 49 2.56 4.38 12.07
C GLU A 49 2.68 5.91 11.98
N ASP A 50 3.81 6.46 12.44
CA ASP A 50 4.04 7.91 12.50
C ASP A 50 4.29 8.51 11.11
N VAL A 51 4.94 7.76 10.23
CA VAL A 51 5.20 8.17 8.85
C VAL A 51 3.90 8.13 8.03
N ILE A 52 3.12 7.06 8.16
CA ILE A 52 1.85 6.86 7.44
C ILE A 52 0.83 7.93 7.83
N ARG A 53 0.69 8.23 9.13
CA ARG A 53 -0.23 9.26 9.63
C ARG A 53 0.03 10.65 9.01
N LYS A 54 1.27 10.94 8.63
CA LYS A 54 1.67 12.19 7.98
C LYS A 54 1.56 12.15 6.44
N GLY A 55 1.04 11.07 5.86
CA GLY A 55 0.99 10.87 4.41
C GLY A 55 2.36 10.56 3.77
N GLY A 56 3.33 10.10 4.57
CA GLY A 56 4.72 9.90 4.15
C GLY A 56 5.04 8.55 3.51
N ALA A 57 4.05 7.71 3.23
CA ALA A 57 4.25 6.38 2.65
C ALA A 57 3.12 6.00 1.69
N GLY A 58 3.47 5.42 0.55
CA GLY A 58 2.53 4.77 -0.38
C GLY A 58 2.49 3.25 -0.21
N SER A 59 3.55 2.67 0.35
CA SER A 59 3.67 1.21 0.52
C SER A 59 4.49 0.80 1.74
N VAL A 60 4.29 -0.45 2.18
CA VAL A 60 5.01 -1.08 3.29
C VAL A 60 5.62 -2.41 2.85
N LEU A 61 6.90 -2.63 3.17
CA LEU A 61 7.64 -3.88 2.96
C LEU A 61 8.02 -4.55 4.29
N TRP A 62 8.34 -5.85 4.25
CA TRP A 62 8.83 -6.64 5.39
C TRP A 62 7.85 -6.77 6.56
N LEU A 63 6.55 -6.66 6.28
CA LEU A 63 5.50 -6.91 7.26
C LEU A 63 4.77 -8.21 6.90
N ASN A 64 4.64 -9.13 7.86
CA ASN A 64 3.97 -10.41 7.66
C ASN A 64 3.05 -10.76 8.83
N ASN A 65 2.20 -9.81 9.23
CA ASN A 65 1.23 -9.97 10.31
C ASN A 65 -0.08 -9.27 9.93
N THR A 66 -1.17 -10.03 9.85
CA THR A 66 -2.48 -9.54 9.39
C THR A 66 -3.08 -8.48 10.30
N ASN A 67 -2.86 -8.57 11.61
CA ASN A 67 -3.36 -7.57 12.56
C ASN A 67 -2.64 -6.24 12.34
N LYS A 68 -1.31 -6.28 12.15
CA LYS A 68 -0.53 -5.07 11.84
C LYS A 68 -0.91 -4.49 10.47
N PHE A 69 -1.18 -5.30 9.44
CA PHE A 69 -1.70 -4.79 8.16
C PHE A 69 -2.97 -3.97 8.36
N ASN A 70 -3.94 -4.50 9.11
CA ASN A 70 -5.20 -3.82 9.36
C ASN A 70 -5.01 -2.51 10.15
N VAL A 71 -4.13 -2.50 11.16
CA VAL A 71 -3.82 -1.30 11.92
C VAL A 71 -3.20 -0.23 11.02
N LEU A 72 -2.17 -0.56 10.24
CA LEU A 72 -1.51 0.40 9.36
C LEU A 72 -2.44 0.91 8.25
N GLN A 73 -3.27 0.03 7.68
CA GLN A 73 -4.25 0.42 6.68
C GLN A 73 -5.32 1.34 7.24
N LYS A 74 -5.76 1.08 8.48
CA LYS A 74 -6.71 1.95 9.20
C LYS A 74 -6.12 3.35 9.41
N ILE A 75 -4.86 3.44 9.85
CA ILE A 75 -4.16 4.73 10.00
C ILE A 75 -4.09 5.46 8.65
N ALA A 76 -3.75 4.77 7.56
CA ALA A 76 -3.66 5.39 6.23
C ALA A 76 -5.01 5.96 5.76
N VAL A 77 -6.10 5.21 5.96
CA VAL A 77 -7.43 5.60 5.47
C VAL A 77 -8.11 6.61 6.39
N GLU A 78 -7.96 6.50 7.71
CA GLU A 78 -8.71 7.31 8.68
C GLU A 78 -7.92 8.50 9.24
N GLU A 79 -6.59 8.43 9.27
CA GLU A 79 -5.76 9.43 9.98
C GLU A 79 -4.82 10.22 9.05
N SER A 80 -4.55 9.75 7.82
CA SER A 80 -3.70 10.48 6.87
C SER A 80 -4.47 11.60 6.15
N PRO A 81 -3.80 12.68 5.69
CA PRO A 81 -4.51 13.85 5.16
C PRO A 81 -5.35 13.56 3.91
N SER A 82 -4.86 12.66 3.05
CA SER A 82 -5.51 12.29 1.79
C SER A 82 -6.33 10.98 1.88
N GLY A 83 -6.24 10.22 2.99
CA GLY A 83 -6.97 8.95 3.18
C GLY A 83 -6.61 7.86 2.15
N ILE A 84 -5.43 7.94 1.52
CA ILE A 84 -5.03 7.01 0.45
C ILE A 84 -4.58 5.68 1.09
N PRO A 85 -5.12 4.52 0.65
CA PRO A 85 -4.73 3.23 1.19
C PRO A 85 -3.31 2.84 0.77
N LEU A 86 -2.65 2.04 1.59
CA LEU A 86 -1.31 1.51 1.37
C LEU A 86 -1.33 0.25 0.50
N LEU A 87 -0.25 0.08 -0.25
CA LEU A 87 0.16 -1.22 -0.79
C LEU A 87 1.00 -1.97 0.26
N PHE A 88 0.75 -3.27 0.42
CA PHE A 88 1.58 -4.15 1.25
C PHE A 88 2.34 -5.11 0.35
N ALA A 89 3.65 -5.04 0.41
CA ALA A 89 4.56 -5.86 -0.39
C ALA A 89 5.24 -6.92 0.49
N LEU A 90 5.49 -8.08 -0.10
CA LEU A 90 6.30 -9.15 0.46
C LEU A 90 7.12 -9.80 -0.66
N ASP A 91 8.33 -10.24 -0.32
CA ASP A 91 9.16 -11.06 -1.21
C ASP A 91 8.65 -12.51 -1.23
N VAL A 92 7.52 -12.75 -1.90
CA VAL A 92 6.95 -14.09 -2.11
C VAL A 92 7.55 -14.71 -3.36
N ILE A 93 8.77 -15.23 -3.24
CA ILE A 93 9.57 -15.63 -4.40
C ILE A 93 9.25 -17.05 -4.88
N HIS A 94 9.15 -18.03 -3.97
CA HIS A 94 8.90 -19.45 -4.29
C HIS A 94 7.85 -20.05 -3.35
N GLY A 95 6.83 -19.26 -3.02
CA GLY A 95 5.77 -19.65 -2.09
C GLY A 95 5.71 -18.77 -0.85
N TYR A 96 4.57 -18.80 -0.15
CA TYR A 96 4.32 -17.99 1.04
C TYR A 96 4.17 -18.86 2.30
N ARG A 97 3.13 -19.70 2.35
CA ARG A 97 2.95 -20.71 3.42
C ARG A 97 3.38 -22.09 2.95
N THR A 98 2.97 -22.47 1.75
CA THR A 98 3.48 -23.65 1.06
C THR A 98 4.68 -23.23 0.23
N ILE A 99 5.81 -23.89 0.46
CA ILE A 99 7.11 -23.51 -0.09
C ILE A 99 7.49 -24.50 -1.20
N PHE A 100 7.78 -23.98 -2.39
CA PHE A 100 8.24 -24.72 -3.55
C PHE A 100 9.78 -24.79 -3.56
N PRO A 101 10.42 -25.60 -4.42
CA PRO A 101 11.86 -25.53 -4.63
C PRO A 101 12.33 -24.10 -4.95
N VAL A 102 13.58 -23.80 -4.64
CA VAL A 102 14.16 -22.49 -4.96
C VAL A 102 14.11 -22.25 -6.48
N PRO A 103 13.98 -20.99 -6.96
CA PRO A 103 13.77 -20.70 -8.38
C PRO A 103 14.78 -21.30 -9.35
N LEU A 104 16.02 -21.55 -8.90
CA LEU A 104 17.05 -22.20 -9.71
C LEU A 104 16.71 -23.65 -10.10
N GLY A 105 15.92 -24.34 -9.29
CA GLY A 105 15.53 -25.75 -9.51
C GLY A 105 14.10 -25.95 -10.02
N MET A 106 13.41 -24.87 -10.40
CA MET A 106 12.05 -24.88 -10.96
C MET A 106 12.03 -24.96 -12.49
#